data_AF-A0A023BST0-F1
#
_entry.id   AF-A0A023BST0-F1
#
_cell.length_a   1.000
_cell.length_b   1.000
_cell.length_c   1.000
_cell.angle_alpha   90.00
_cell.angle_beta   90.00
_cell.angle_gamma   90.00
#
_symmetry.space_group_name_H-M   'P 1'
#
loop_
_entity.id
_entity.type
_entity.pdbx_description
1 polymer ?
#
loop_
_entity_poly.entity_id
_entity_poly.type
_entity_poly.pdbx_seq_one_letter_code
_entity_poly.pdbx_strand_id
1 'polypeptide(L)'
;MNRKQFLTTGVLTTGLCIAAPNVIFSQEQKKPQLDKKIVQHFVSAGHKSLETVKELLAEYPTLINAAHDWRGGDFETCLGAASHVGYKELAQYLLDHGAQTNVFTATLFGKIDIIKSILEFSPRTLHAKGPHGYTLLHHAERGGEESKEVAEYLKSLGLKKTKIDLF
;
A
#
# COMPACT_ATOMS: atom_id res chain seq x y z
N MET A 1 17.16 0.68 33.08
CA MET A 1 16.30 -0.37 33.67
C MET A 1 16.13 -1.49 32.65
N ASN A 2 16.53 -2.71 33.02
CA ASN A 2 16.66 -3.86 32.12
C ASN A 2 15.47 -4.80 32.30
N ARG A 3 14.81 -5.20 31.19
CA ARG A 3 13.56 -5.98 31.12
C ARG A 3 13.58 -7.35 31.84
N LYS A 4 14.74 -7.80 32.32
CA LYS A 4 14.97 -9.13 32.90
C LYS A 4 14.80 -9.21 34.42
N GLN A 5 14.60 -8.10 35.13
CA GLN A 5 14.48 -8.09 36.60
C GLN A 5 13.04 -8.12 37.13
N PHE A 6 12.02 -8.11 36.27
CA PHE A 6 10.62 -8.04 36.70
C PHE A 6 9.99 -9.42 37.01
N LEU A 7 10.67 -10.53 36.71
CA LEU A 7 10.09 -11.87 36.85
C LEU A 7 10.55 -12.67 38.08
N THR A 8 11.30 -12.06 39.00
CA THR A 8 11.84 -12.77 40.16
C THR A 8 11.48 -12.08 41.47
N THR A 9 10.19 -12.05 41.84
CA THR A 9 9.76 -12.09 43.25
C THR A 9 8.29 -12.47 43.35
N GLY A 10 8.00 -13.69 43.83
CA GLY A 10 6.65 -14.15 44.14
C GLY A 10 6.74 -15.44 44.98
N VAL A 11 6.77 -15.25 46.29
CA VAL A 11 7.10 -16.24 47.32
C VAL A 11 6.01 -17.31 47.48
N LEU A 12 6.48 -18.55 47.73
CA LEU A 12 5.72 -19.72 48.18
C LEU A 12 4.80 -19.41 49.37
N THR A 13 3.52 -19.72 49.25
CA THR A 13 2.69 -20.12 50.38
C THR A 13 1.97 -21.43 50.05
N THR A 14 2.11 -22.37 50.96
CA THR A 14 1.66 -23.77 50.91
C THR A 14 0.14 -23.89 51.00
N GLY A 15 -0.48 -24.63 50.08
CA GLY A 15 -1.88 -25.06 50.20
C GLY A 15 -2.43 -25.72 48.93
N LEU A 16 -2.92 -26.95 49.05
CA LEU A 16 -3.56 -27.82 48.04
C LEU A 16 -4.40 -27.09 46.97
N CYS A 17 -4.13 -27.37 45.69
CA CYS A 17 -5.05 -28.02 44.74
C CYS A 17 -4.42 -27.98 43.34
N ILE A 18 -3.93 -29.14 42.88
CA ILE A 18 -3.53 -29.36 41.49
C ILE A 18 -4.82 -29.41 40.66
N ALA A 19 -5.27 -28.26 40.20
CA ALA A 19 -5.92 -28.16 38.91
C ALA A 19 -5.01 -27.24 38.11
N ALA A 20 -3.98 -27.82 37.50
CA ALA A 20 -3.28 -27.11 36.44
C ALA A 20 -4.38 -26.69 35.47
N PRO A 21 -4.66 -25.37 35.30
CA PRO A 21 -5.52 -24.98 34.22
C PRO A 21 -4.80 -25.52 33.00
N ASN A 22 -5.43 -26.44 32.27
CA ASN A 22 -5.08 -26.68 30.90
C ASN A 22 -5.22 -25.32 30.23
N VAL A 23 -4.16 -24.53 30.29
CA VAL A 23 -3.93 -23.42 29.39
C VAL A 23 -3.77 -24.14 28.06
N ILE A 24 -4.90 -24.40 27.43
CA ILE A 24 -4.99 -24.67 26.01
C ILE A 24 -4.45 -23.38 25.41
N PHE A 25 -3.13 -23.29 25.31
CA PHE A 25 -2.49 -22.45 24.32
C PHE A 25 -2.99 -23.01 23.00
N SER A 26 -4.13 -22.51 22.54
CA SER A 26 -4.47 -22.56 21.13
C SER A 26 -3.26 -21.95 20.45
N GLN A 27 -2.40 -22.80 19.86
CA GLN A 27 -1.44 -22.31 18.89
C GLN A 27 -2.29 -21.70 17.79
N GLU A 28 -2.45 -20.39 17.87
CA GLU A 28 -3.10 -19.62 16.83
C GLU A 28 -2.35 -19.96 15.55
N GLN A 29 -2.98 -20.76 14.68
CA GLN A 29 -2.35 -21.25 13.47
C GLN A 29 -2.21 -20.04 12.54
N LYS A 30 -1.11 -19.31 12.71
CA LYS A 30 -0.83 -18.09 11.97
C LYS A 30 -0.86 -18.44 10.49
N LYS A 31 -1.83 -17.89 9.76
CA LYS A 31 -1.84 -17.99 8.29
C LYS A 31 -0.47 -17.54 7.78
N PRO A 32 0.18 -18.29 6.87
CA PRO A 32 1.50 -17.94 6.39
C PRO A 32 1.45 -16.59 5.67
N GLN A 33 2.59 -15.89 5.63
CA GLN A 33 2.75 -14.73 4.76
C GLN A 33 2.58 -15.14 3.30
N LEU A 34 2.12 -14.21 2.46
CA LEU A 34 2.03 -14.44 1.02
C LEU A 34 3.41 -14.75 0.44
N ASP A 35 3.45 -15.66 -0.53
CA ASP A 35 4.67 -15.96 -1.26
C ASP A 35 5.15 -14.71 -2.00
N LYS A 36 6.40 -14.30 -1.72
CA LYS A 36 6.97 -13.07 -2.27
C LYS A 36 7.04 -13.06 -3.80
N LYS A 37 7.22 -14.22 -4.44
CA LYS A 37 7.25 -14.34 -5.91
C LYS A 37 5.86 -14.17 -6.50
N ILE A 38 4.82 -14.68 -5.83
CA ILE A 38 3.43 -14.46 -6.24
C ILE A 38 3.08 -12.97 -6.12
N VAL A 39 3.45 -12.33 -5.00
CA VAL A 39 3.25 -10.88 -4.82
C VAL A 39 4.01 -10.08 -5.89
N GLN A 40 5.28 -10.42 -6.16
CA GLN A 40 6.06 -9.77 -7.20
C GLN A 40 5.42 -9.93 -8.59
N HIS A 41 4.97 -11.14 -8.93
CA HIS A 41 4.32 -11.41 -10.21
C HIS A 41 3.05 -10.58 -10.37
N PHE A 42 2.23 -10.52 -9.32
CA PHE A 42 1.01 -9.72 -9.28
C PHE A 42 1.28 -8.22 -9.49
N VAL A 43 2.20 -7.64 -8.74
CA VAL A 43 2.56 -6.21 -8.87
C VAL A 43 3.19 -5.92 -10.24
N SER A 44 4.02 -6.82 -10.76
CA SER A 44 4.62 -6.69 -12.10
C SER A 44 3.56 -6.73 -13.21
N ALA A 45 2.56 -7.60 -13.09
CA ALA A 45 1.43 -7.67 -14.01
C ALA A 45 0.62 -6.36 -14.04
N GLY A 46 0.56 -5.66 -12.89
CA GLY A 46 -0.02 -4.32 -12.73
C GLY A 46 0.42 -3.28 -13.76
N HIS A 47 1.60 -3.45 -14.37
CA HIS A 47 2.12 -2.53 -15.37
C HIS A 47 1.53 -2.73 -16.77
N LYS A 48 0.97 -3.92 -17.09
CA LYS A 48 0.72 -4.29 -18.50
C LYS A 48 -0.32 -5.36 -18.79
N SER A 49 -0.79 -6.14 -17.80
CA SER A 49 -1.63 -7.31 -18.08
C SER A 49 -2.84 -7.38 -17.15
N LEU A 50 -3.99 -6.91 -17.65
CA LEU A 50 -5.27 -7.05 -16.95
C LEU A 50 -5.66 -8.53 -16.77
N GLU A 51 -5.43 -9.36 -17.78
CA GLU A 51 -5.81 -10.78 -17.73
C GLU A 51 -4.99 -11.55 -16.69
N THR A 52 -3.67 -11.33 -16.61
CA THR A 52 -2.85 -11.93 -15.56
C THR A 52 -3.27 -11.45 -14.16
N VAL A 53 -3.66 -10.19 -14.02
CA VAL A 53 -4.18 -9.67 -12.74
C VAL A 53 -5.49 -10.36 -12.35
N LYS A 54 -6.42 -10.55 -13.30
CA LYS A 54 -7.69 -11.28 -13.08
C LYS A 54 -7.43 -12.72 -12.66
N GLU A 55 -6.59 -13.44 -13.39
CA GLU A 55 -6.22 -14.83 -13.09
C GLU A 55 -5.63 -14.96 -11.67
N LEU A 56 -4.66 -14.11 -11.33
CA LEU A 56 -4.02 -14.12 -10.01
C LEU A 56 -4.98 -13.75 -8.88
N LEU A 57 -5.93 -12.82 -9.08
CA LEU A 57 -6.93 -12.49 -8.06
C LEU A 57 -8.00 -13.57 -7.91
N ALA A 58 -8.33 -14.29 -8.98
CA ALA A 58 -9.24 -15.44 -8.89
C ALA A 58 -8.61 -16.58 -8.07
N GLU A 59 -7.31 -16.84 -8.25
CA GLU A 59 -6.58 -17.88 -7.51
C GLU A 59 -6.23 -17.42 -6.07
N TYR A 60 -5.81 -16.16 -5.91
CA TYR A 60 -5.35 -15.58 -4.65
C TYR A 60 -6.03 -14.22 -4.35
N PRO A 61 -7.29 -14.21 -3.86
CA PRO A 61 -8.02 -12.96 -3.60
C PRO A 61 -7.33 -12.02 -2.60
N THR A 62 -6.48 -12.55 -1.73
CA THR A 62 -5.71 -11.78 -0.74
C THR A 62 -4.58 -10.94 -1.35
N LEU A 63 -4.29 -11.07 -2.65
CA LEU A 63 -3.30 -10.24 -3.35
C LEU A 63 -3.75 -8.80 -3.57
N ILE A 64 -5.04 -8.49 -3.47
CA ILE A 64 -5.61 -7.19 -3.89
C ILE A 64 -4.89 -5.97 -3.28
N ASN A 65 -4.41 -6.08 -2.04
CA ASN A 65 -3.67 -5.04 -1.33
C ASN A 65 -2.21 -5.42 -1.03
N ALA A 66 -1.70 -6.49 -1.65
CA ALA A 66 -0.32 -6.90 -1.48
C ALA A 66 0.63 -5.88 -2.12
N ALA A 67 1.74 -5.61 -1.44
CA ALA A 67 2.80 -4.73 -1.92
C ALA A 67 4.12 -5.50 -2.07
N HIS A 68 4.82 -5.24 -3.16
CA HIS A 68 6.17 -5.74 -3.40
C HIS A 68 7.20 -4.70 -2.95
N ASP A 69 8.27 -5.16 -2.31
CA ASP A 69 9.43 -4.36 -1.91
C ASP A 69 10.49 -4.44 -3.01
N TRP A 70 10.61 -3.40 -3.83
CA TRP A 70 11.64 -3.25 -4.85
C TRP A 70 13.03 -2.91 -4.26
N ARG A 71 13.14 -2.87 -2.92
CA ARG A 71 14.29 -2.46 -2.10
C ARG A 71 14.45 -0.94 -2.03
N GLY A 72 15.35 -0.47 -1.17
CA GLY A 72 15.66 0.96 -1.05
C GLY A 72 14.48 1.83 -0.58
N GLY A 73 13.47 1.23 0.04
CA GLY A 73 12.24 1.92 0.46
C GLY A 73 11.19 2.08 -0.65
N ASP A 74 11.38 1.45 -1.81
CA ASP A 74 10.44 1.46 -2.93
C ASP A 74 9.41 0.33 -2.78
N PHE A 75 8.25 0.65 -2.22
CA PHE A 75 7.13 -0.28 -2.08
C PHE A 75 6.04 0.03 -3.09
N GLU A 76 5.50 -1.01 -3.72
CA GLU A 76 4.50 -0.85 -4.76
C GLU A 76 3.40 -1.92 -4.66
N THR A 77 2.14 -1.47 -4.76
CA THR A 77 0.98 -2.36 -4.95
C THR A 77 0.65 -2.50 -6.43
N CYS A 78 -0.15 -3.51 -6.81
CA CYS A 78 -0.62 -3.63 -8.19
C CYS A 78 -1.40 -2.39 -8.66
N LEU A 79 -2.14 -1.74 -7.75
CA LEU A 79 -2.82 -0.46 -8.04
C LEU A 79 -1.81 0.67 -8.26
N GLY A 80 -0.73 0.71 -7.48
CA GLY A 80 0.37 1.67 -7.67
C GLY A 80 1.05 1.51 -9.03
N ALA A 81 1.33 0.27 -9.43
CA ALA A 81 1.87 -0.08 -10.74
C ALA A 81 0.97 0.43 -11.87
N ALA A 82 -0.31 0.04 -11.85
CA ALA A 82 -1.31 0.48 -12.84
C ALA A 82 -1.45 2.02 -12.87
N SER A 83 -1.39 2.66 -11.70
CA SER A 83 -1.56 4.10 -11.59
C SER A 83 -0.40 4.88 -12.20
N HIS A 84 0.85 4.52 -11.91
CA HIS A 84 1.99 5.28 -12.39
C HIS A 84 2.27 5.04 -13.89
N VAL A 85 1.78 3.93 -14.47
CA VAL A 85 1.80 3.73 -15.93
C VAL A 85 0.52 4.24 -16.60
N GLY A 86 -0.44 4.80 -15.87
CA GLY A 86 -1.68 5.32 -16.46
C GLY A 86 -2.62 4.27 -17.04
N TYR A 87 -2.53 3.01 -16.61
CA TYR A 87 -3.40 1.94 -17.08
C TYR A 87 -4.76 2.02 -16.38
N LYS A 88 -5.56 3.03 -16.74
CA LYS A 88 -6.84 3.37 -16.09
C LYS A 88 -7.84 2.23 -16.03
N GLU A 89 -7.94 1.43 -17.09
CA GLU A 89 -8.83 0.26 -17.12
C GLU A 89 -8.48 -0.73 -16.00
N LEU A 90 -7.21 -1.08 -15.87
CA LEU A 90 -6.73 -1.97 -14.82
C LEU A 90 -6.83 -1.34 -13.42
N ALA A 91 -6.49 -0.05 -13.30
CA ALA A 91 -6.64 0.66 -12.03
C ALA A 91 -8.12 0.68 -11.58
N GLN A 92 -9.06 0.91 -12.48
CA GLN A 92 -10.50 0.89 -12.19
C GLN A 92 -10.95 -0.52 -11.81
N TYR A 93 -10.54 -1.55 -12.55
CA TYR A 93 -10.82 -2.94 -12.20
C TYR A 93 -10.38 -3.26 -10.76
N LEU A 94 -9.16 -2.87 -10.36
CA LEU A 94 -8.66 -3.08 -9.00
C LEU A 94 -9.50 -2.33 -7.95
N LEU A 95 -9.91 -1.10 -8.23
CA LEU A 95 -10.79 -0.32 -7.35
C LEU A 95 -12.16 -0.98 -7.18
N ASP A 96 -12.75 -1.49 -8.27
CA ASP A 96 -14.04 -2.19 -8.26
C ASP A 96 -13.98 -3.49 -7.42
N HIS A 97 -12.77 -4.06 -7.26
CA HIS A 97 -12.51 -5.24 -6.42
C HIS A 97 -12.02 -4.89 -5.01
N GLY A 98 -12.09 -3.61 -4.60
CA GLY A 98 -11.79 -3.19 -3.24
C GLY A 98 -10.31 -2.95 -2.94
N ALA A 99 -9.48 -2.69 -3.96
CA ALA A 99 -8.12 -2.19 -3.74
C ALA A 99 -8.15 -0.86 -2.98
N GLN A 100 -7.25 -0.71 -2.01
CA GLN A 100 -7.12 0.51 -1.22
C GLN A 100 -6.57 1.64 -2.09
N THR A 101 -7.45 2.58 -2.43
CA THR A 101 -7.07 3.79 -3.16
C THR A 101 -6.10 4.66 -2.36
N ASN A 102 -5.28 5.45 -3.06
CA ASN A 102 -4.36 6.40 -2.46
C ASN A 102 -4.34 7.72 -3.26
N VAL A 103 -3.59 8.71 -2.76
CA VAL A 103 -3.49 10.04 -3.38
C VAL A 103 -2.97 9.99 -4.83
N PHE A 104 -2.10 9.04 -5.17
CA PHE A 104 -1.55 8.90 -6.52
C PHE A 104 -2.61 8.37 -7.50
N THR A 105 -3.42 7.39 -7.08
CA THR A 105 -4.55 6.88 -7.86
C THR A 105 -5.66 7.94 -8.00
N ALA A 106 -5.98 8.67 -6.92
CA ALA A 106 -6.93 9.78 -7.01
C ALA A 106 -6.45 10.87 -8.00
N THR A 107 -5.13 11.11 -8.03
CA THR A 107 -4.48 12.01 -8.98
C THR A 107 -4.57 11.50 -10.42
N LEU A 108 -4.38 10.20 -10.65
CA LEU A 108 -4.55 9.57 -11.97
C LEU A 108 -5.96 9.78 -12.54
N PHE A 109 -6.99 9.73 -11.69
CA PHE A 109 -8.39 9.87 -12.08
C PHE A 109 -8.94 11.31 -11.94
N GLY A 110 -8.06 12.31 -11.79
CA GLY A 110 -8.47 13.72 -11.82
C GLY A 110 -9.38 14.14 -10.66
N LYS A 111 -9.34 13.45 -9.52
CA LYS A 111 -10.24 13.71 -8.38
C LYS A 111 -9.84 14.96 -7.60
N ILE A 112 -9.99 16.13 -8.21
CA ILE A 112 -9.49 17.42 -7.70
C ILE A 112 -9.94 17.73 -6.27
N ASP A 113 -11.20 17.45 -5.93
CA ASP A 113 -11.74 17.72 -4.59
C ASP A 113 -11.04 16.89 -3.50
N ILE A 114 -10.72 15.64 -3.82
CA ILE A 114 -9.95 14.75 -2.94
C ILE A 114 -8.52 15.29 -2.79
N ILE A 115 -7.89 15.69 -3.91
CA ILE A 115 -6.52 16.23 -3.88
C ILE A 115 -6.43 17.52 -3.06
N LYS A 116 -7.37 18.46 -3.25
CA LYS A 116 -7.45 19.68 -2.44
C LYS A 116 -7.62 19.36 -0.96
N SER A 117 -8.56 18.47 -0.61
CA SER A 117 -8.82 18.07 0.78
C SER A 117 -7.60 17.42 1.44
N ILE A 118 -6.89 16.54 0.73
CA ILE A 118 -5.67 15.90 1.23
C ILE A 118 -4.55 16.93 1.44
N LEU A 119 -4.36 17.85 0.50
CA LEU A 119 -3.32 18.88 0.61
C LEU A 119 -3.64 19.94 1.66
N GLU A 120 -4.91 20.18 1.95
CA GLU A 120 -5.34 21.01 3.08
C GLU A 120 -5.02 20.32 4.42
N PHE A 121 -5.39 19.04 4.58
CA PHE A 121 -5.13 18.28 5.79
C PHE A 121 -3.62 18.00 6.01
N SER A 122 -2.90 17.67 4.94
CA SER A 122 -1.48 17.30 4.98
C SER A 122 -0.69 17.90 3.81
N PRO A 123 -0.27 19.18 3.92
CA PRO A 123 0.38 19.92 2.83
C PRO A 123 1.67 19.27 2.29
N ARG A 124 2.41 18.54 3.15
CA ARG A 124 3.64 17.83 2.72
C ARG A 124 3.37 16.70 1.72
N THR A 125 2.12 16.26 1.57
CA THR A 125 1.73 15.27 0.56
C THR A 125 2.00 15.74 -0.87
N LEU A 126 2.12 17.06 -1.11
CA LEU A 126 2.56 17.63 -2.39
C LEU A 126 3.90 17.02 -2.89
N HIS A 127 4.76 16.59 -1.97
CA HIS A 127 6.07 15.99 -2.25
C HIS A 127 6.14 14.52 -1.84
N ALA A 128 4.99 13.84 -1.73
CA ALA A 128 4.97 12.40 -1.46
C ALA A 128 5.74 11.63 -2.55
N LYS A 129 6.52 10.63 -2.10
CA LYS A 129 7.25 9.71 -2.98
C LYS A 129 6.31 8.57 -3.38
N GLY A 130 5.90 8.53 -4.65
CA GLY A 130 5.13 7.40 -5.20
C GLY A 130 6.04 6.24 -5.59
N PRO A 131 5.46 5.16 -6.17
CA PRO A 131 6.24 4.04 -6.68
C PRO A 131 7.35 4.51 -7.63
N HIS A 132 8.55 3.97 -7.47
CA HIS A 132 9.74 4.35 -8.25
C HIS A 132 10.10 5.85 -8.21
N GLY A 133 9.60 6.59 -7.20
CA GLY A 133 9.82 8.02 -7.06
C GLY A 133 8.94 8.89 -7.97
N TYR A 134 7.90 8.32 -8.60
CA TYR A 134 6.95 9.11 -9.39
C TYR A 134 6.10 10.02 -8.50
N THR A 135 6.04 11.30 -8.85
CA THR A 135 5.31 12.31 -8.06
C THR A 135 3.82 12.33 -8.38
N LEU A 136 3.05 13.13 -7.64
CA LEU A 136 1.66 13.42 -8.00
C LEU A 136 1.54 13.98 -9.42
N LEU A 137 2.45 14.87 -9.82
CA LEU A 137 2.41 15.46 -11.16
C LEU A 137 2.57 14.41 -12.27
N HIS A 138 3.44 13.41 -12.09
CA HIS A 138 3.56 12.30 -13.04
C HIS A 138 2.25 11.55 -13.20
N HIS A 139 1.58 11.23 -12.09
CA HIS A 139 0.30 10.52 -12.13
C HIS A 139 -0.78 11.35 -12.81
N ALA A 140 -0.78 12.67 -12.60
CA ALA A 140 -1.72 13.57 -13.27
C ALA A 140 -1.49 13.59 -14.78
N GLU A 141 -0.22 13.64 -15.22
CA GLU A 141 0.14 13.59 -16.64
C GLU A 141 -0.20 12.25 -17.29
N ARG A 142 0.00 11.13 -16.58
CA ARG A 142 -0.47 9.80 -17.02
C ARG A 142 -2.00 9.68 -17.05
N GLY A 143 -2.70 10.52 -16.30
CA GLY A 143 -4.16 10.60 -16.29
C GLY A 143 -4.75 11.26 -17.54
N GLY A 144 -3.95 11.97 -18.33
CA GLY A 144 -4.41 12.64 -19.54
C GLY A 144 -5.40 13.79 -19.25
N GLU A 145 -6.32 14.02 -20.18
CA GLU A 145 -7.23 15.19 -20.14
C GLU A 145 -8.09 15.24 -18.86
N GLU A 146 -8.59 14.10 -18.37
CA GLU A 146 -9.39 14.04 -17.13
C GLU A 146 -8.62 14.56 -15.90
N SER A 147 -7.29 14.48 -15.91
CA SER A 147 -6.44 14.87 -14.78
C SER A 147 -5.73 16.20 -15.00
N LYS A 148 -6.08 16.91 -16.07
CA LYS A 148 -5.46 18.19 -16.43
C LYS A 148 -5.64 19.26 -15.35
N GLU A 149 -6.84 19.39 -14.77
CA GLU A 149 -7.09 20.33 -13.68
C GLU A 149 -6.18 20.03 -12.47
N VAL A 150 -6.01 18.75 -12.13
CA VAL A 150 -5.11 18.32 -11.06
C VAL A 150 -3.66 18.66 -11.40
N ALA A 151 -3.21 18.42 -12.64
CA ALA A 151 -1.86 18.75 -13.07
C ALA A 151 -1.59 20.27 -12.98
N GLU A 152 -2.52 21.10 -13.43
CA GLU A 152 -2.44 22.56 -13.38
C GLU A 152 -2.43 23.06 -11.93
N TYR A 153 -3.30 22.51 -11.07
CA TYR A 153 -3.34 22.83 -9.65
C TYR A 153 -2.01 22.49 -8.96
N LEU A 154 -1.48 21.28 -9.15
CA LEU A 154 -0.19 20.87 -8.57
C LEU A 154 0.97 21.76 -9.07
N LYS A 155 0.97 22.14 -10.35
CA LYS A 155 1.95 23.09 -10.92
C LYS A 155 1.83 24.48 -10.29
N SER A 156 0.61 24.96 -10.03
CA SER A 156 0.38 26.25 -9.37
C SER A 156 0.92 26.28 -7.94
N LEU A 157 0.95 25.13 -7.27
CA LEU A 157 1.57 24.94 -5.95
C LEU A 157 3.10 24.77 -6.01
N GLY A 158 3.69 24.84 -7.20
CA GLY A 158 5.14 24.77 -7.40
C GLY A 158 5.71 23.37 -7.61
N LEU A 159 4.87 22.31 -7.73
CA LEU A 159 5.37 20.98 -8.08
C LEU A 159 5.75 20.94 -9.57
N LYS A 160 7.05 20.80 -9.86
CA LYS A 160 7.60 20.83 -11.23
C LYS A 160 8.14 19.49 -11.72
N LYS A 161 8.61 18.63 -10.81
CA LYS A 161 9.24 17.36 -11.16
C LYS A 161 8.21 16.24 -11.21
N THR A 162 8.28 15.41 -12.23
CA THR A 162 7.48 14.17 -12.39
C THR A 162 8.14 12.97 -11.69
N LYS A 163 9.46 13.04 -11.45
CA LYS A 163 10.20 12.00 -10.74
C LYS A 163 11.21 12.61 -9.77
N ILE A 164 11.40 11.94 -8.63
CA ILE A 164 12.38 12.27 -7.61
C ILE A 164 13.16 11.03 -7.19
N ASP A 165 14.38 11.24 -6.72
CA ASP A 165 15.22 10.13 -6.25
C ASP A 165 14.72 9.59 -4.91
N LEU A 166 14.73 8.26 -4.78
CA LEU A 166 14.32 7.59 -3.54
C LEU A 166 15.44 7.58 -2.51
N PHE A 167 16.68 7.45 -2.97
CA PHE A 167 17.92 7.30 -2.20
C PHE A 167 19.08 8.08 -2.82
#